data_AF-A0AAW1CBN1-F1
#
_entry.id   AF-A0AAW1CBN1-F1
#
_cell.length_a   1.000
_cell.length_b   1.000
_cell.length_c   1.000
_cell.angle_alpha   90.00
_cell.angle_beta   90.00
_cell.angle_gamma   90.00
#
_symmetry.space_group_name_H-M   'P 1'
#
loop_
_entity.id
_entity.type
_entity.pdbx_description
1 polymer ?
#
loop_
_entity_poly.entity_id
_entity_poly.type
_entity_poly.pdbx_seq_one_letter_code
_entity_poly.pdbx_strand_id
1 'polypeptide(L)'
;MSEQGELSGLADEEAYSACSDPDPSTKDFLMQQTMLRVKDPKKSLDFYTRILGMTLLQKYDFPSMKFSLYFLAYEDKNDIPKDNNERIAWTFSRKATVELTHNWGTENDEKQAYHNGNSDPRGFGHIGIAVPDVNKACKRFEELGVKFVKKPDDGKMKGLAFIQDPDGYWIEILNPNHMSRFRYRRDDVGAPNARAVVARVTSVLAATPERHGRRRGGGGVVLLQRSYRCSINISWLFWLQGVNISERYYMVECVNLSLKQKSLSMIPPQRPLQCY
;
A
#
# COMPACT_ATOMS: atom_id res chain seq x y z
N MET A 1 -12.47 40.57 -5.97
CA MET A 1 -11.92 39.43 -5.20
C MET A 1 -12.43 38.17 -5.87
N SER A 2 -11.59 37.49 -6.65
CA SER A 2 -11.95 36.21 -7.26
C SER A 2 -12.11 35.17 -6.15
N GLU A 3 -13.27 34.53 -6.08
CA GLU A 3 -13.48 33.34 -5.25
C GLU A 3 -12.42 32.31 -5.62
N GLN A 4 -11.42 32.13 -4.75
CA GLN A 4 -10.56 30.96 -4.81
C GLN A 4 -11.47 29.79 -4.43
N GLY A 5 -11.89 29.00 -5.43
CA GLY A 5 -12.66 27.78 -5.19
C GLY A 5 -11.98 26.90 -4.15
N GLU A 6 -12.77 26.16 -3.36
CA GLU A 6 -12.24 25.25 -2.34
C GLU A 6 -11.18 24.33 -2.94
N LEU A 7 -9.96 24.42 -2.41
CA LEU A 7 -8.84 23.58 -2.81
C LEU A 7 -9.19 22.14 -2.45
N SER A 8 -9.41 21.31 -3.47
CA SER A 8 -9.69 19.88 -3.33
C SER A 8 -8.73 19.07 -4.18
N GLY A 9 -8.49 17.82 -3.78
CA GLY A 9 -7.74 16.87 -4.59
C GLY A 9 -8.58 16.33 -5.76
N LEU A 10 -7.91 15.69 -6.73
CA LEU A 10 -8.61 15.00 -7.81
C LEU A 10 -9.50 13.88 -7.26
N ALA A 11 -10.69 13.71 -7.83
CA ALA A 11 -11.52 12.55 -7.55
C ALA A 11 -10.85 11.26 -8.05
N ASP A 12 -11.21 10.11 -7.46
CA ASP A 12 -10.66 8.81 -7.87
C ASP A 12 -10.86 8.57 -9.37
N GLU A 13 -12.05 8.86 -9.89
CA GLU A 13 -12.39 8.71 -11.31
C GLU A 13 -11.56 9.61 -12.22
N GLU A 14 -11.29 10.85 -11.81
CA GLU A 14 -10.44 11.78 -12.55
C GLU A 14 -8.99 11.28 -12.58
N ALA A 15 -8.48 10.80 -11.43
CA ALA A 15 -7.15 10.22 -11.35
C ALA A 15 -7.00 8.98 -12.24
N TYR A 16 -7.99 8.08 -12.26
CA TYR A 16 -7.97 6.92 -13.15
C TYR A 16 -8.07 7.32 -14.63
N SER A 17 -8.83 8.37 -14.96
CA SER A 17 -8.95 8.85 -16.34
C SER A 17 -7.66 9.44 -16.91
N ALA A 18 -6.77 9.93 -16.04
CA ALA A 18 -5.45 10.43 -16.40
C ALA A 18 -4.41 9.30 -16.64
N CYS A 19 -4.74 8.05 -16.32
CA CYS A 19 -3.84 6.91 -16.47
C CYS A 19 -3.97 6.27 -17.86
N SER A 20 -2.88 5.74 -18.40
CA SER A 20 -2.86 4.97 -19.64
C SER A 20 -2.35 3.55 -19.40
N ASP A 21 -2.79 2.60 -20.20
CA ASP A 21 -2.23 1.25 -20.19
C ASP A 21 -0.76 1.28 -20.62
N PRO A 22 0.12 0.46 -20.02
CA PRO A 22 1.52 0.39 -20.43
C PRO A 22 1.68 -0.09 -21.88
N ASP A 23 2.48 0.63 -22.67
CA ASP A 23 2.85 0.21 -24.02
C ASP A 23 3.70 -1.08 -23.97
N PRO A 24 3.49 -2.07 -24.87
CA PRO A 24 4.25 -3.33 -24.86
C PRO A 24 5.77 -3.17 -24.91
N SER A 25 6.29 -2.07 -25.47
CA SER A 25 7.73 -1.77 -25.49
C SER A 25 8.31 -1.47 -24.10
N THR A 26 7.47 -1.12 -23.12
CA THR A 26 7.88 -0.80 -21.74
C THR A 26 7.79 -1.99 -20.79
N LYS A 27 7.36 -3.17 -21.27
CA LYS A 27 7.04 -4.34 -20.42
C LYS A 27 8.20 -4.84 -19.55
N ASP A 28 9.44 -4.58 -19.96
CA ASP A 28 10.65 -5.02 -19.25
C ASP A 28 11.36 -3.86 -18.51
N PHE A 29 10.78 -2.65 -18.50
CA PHE A 29 11.32 -1.54 -17.72
C PHE A 29 11.16 -1.81 -16.22
N LEU A 30 12.12 -1.31 -15.42
CA LEU A 30 12.10 -1.46 -13.97
C LEU A 30 12.58 -0.20 -13.27
N MET A 31 11.99 0.12 -12.11
CA MET A 31 12.48 1.19 -11.23
C MET A 31 13.74 0.72 -10.52
N GLN A 32 14.88 1.07 -11.10
CA GLN A 32 16.18 0.49 -10.73
C GLN A 32 16.82 1.18 -9.53
N GLN A 33 16.89 2.51 -9.56
CA GLN A 33 17.64 3.31 -8.58
C GLN A 33 16.91 4.57 -8.17
N THR A 34 17.17 5.01 -6.94
CA THR A 34 16.98 6.38 -6.49
C THR A 34 18.34 6.93 -6.08
N MET A 35 18.74 8.07 -6.65
CA MET A 35 20.03 8.68 -6.39
C MET A 35 19.93 9.78 -5.34
N LEU A 36 20.79 9.72 -4.32
CA LEU A 36 20.95 10.75 -3.29
C LEU A 36 22.43 11.15 -3.22
N ARG A 37 22.71 12.45 -3.13
CA ARG A 37 24.07 12.93 -2.89
C ARG A 37 24.36 12.86 -1.40
N VAL A 38 25.54 12.36 -1.03
CA VAL A 38 25.95 12.22 0.37
C VAL A 38 27.23 12.98 0.63
N LYS A 39 27.28 13.69 1.76
CA LYS A 39 28.41 14.52 2.15
C LYS A 39 29.61 13.66 2.57
N ASP A 40 29.37 12.67 3.41
CA ASP A 40 30.39 11.78 3.96
C ASP A 40 29.96 10.32 3.75
N PRO A 41 30.54 9.61 2.77
CA PRO A 41 30.13 8.26 2.44
C PRO A 41 30.41 7.29 3.59
N LYS A 42 31.34 7.57 4.52
CA LYS A 42 31.62 6.67 5.64
C LYS A 42 30.43 6.63 6.60
N LYS A 43 29.85 7.80 6.90
CA LYS A 43 28.67 7.92 7.76
C LYS A 43 27.45 7.31 7.07
N SER A 44 27.26 7.59 5.78
CA SER A 44 26.12 7.07 5.03
C SER A 44 26.21 5.55 4.87
N LEU A 45 27.38 4.99 4.52
CA LEU A 45 27.55 3.53 4.44
C LEU A 45 27.29 2.85 5.78
N ASP A 46 27.81 3.37 6.90
CA ASP A 46 27.50 2.83 8.23
C ASP A 46 25.98 2.88 8.51
N PHE A 47 25.33 4.01 8.24
CA PHE A 47 23.90 4.16 8.45
C PHE A 47 23.09 3.16 7.61
N TYR A 48 23.24 3.17 6.29
CA TYR A 48 22.43 2.31 5.42
C TYR A 48 22.73 0.82 5.60
N THR A 49 23.95 0.44 5.97
CA THR A 49 24.28 -0.98 6.22
C THR A 49 23.98 -1.43 7.64
N ARG A 50 24.58 -0.82 8.68
CA ARG A 50 24.43 -1.24 10.07
C ARG A 50 23.07 -0.87 10.65
N ILE A 51 22.56 0.33 10.38
CA ILE A 51 21.25 0.76 10.91
C ILE A 51 20.12 0.16 10.09
N LEU A 52 20.15 0.30 8.77
CA LEU A 52 19.02 -0.12 7.92
C LEU A 52 19.12 -1.57 7.43
N GLY A 53 20.30 -2.19 7.45
CA GLY A 53 20.46 -3.59 7.04
C GLY A 53 20.61 -3.77 5.53
N MET A 54 20.93 -2.72 4.77
CA MET A 54 21.24 -2.84 3.35
C MET A 54 22.64 -3.40 3.12
N THR A 55 22.87 -3.89 1.91
CA THR A 55 24.16 -4.42 1.44
C THR A 55 24.77 -3.46 0.42
N LEU A 56 26.06 -3.14 0.55
CA LEU A 56 26.81 -2.45 -0.51
C LEU A 56 27.05 -3.40 -1.68
N LEU A 57 26.35 -3.16 -2.78
CA LEU A 57 26.38 -4.00 -3.97
C LEU A 57 27.56 -3.68 -4.87
N GLN A 58 27.91 -2.41 -5.04
CA GLN A 58 28.96 -1.99 -5.97
C GLN A 58 29.46 -0.59 -5.60
N LYS A 59 30.75 -0.35 -5.87
CA LYS A 59 31.38 0.96 -5.77
C LYS A 59 32.02 1.32 -7.11
N TYR A 60 31.83 2.55 -7.56
CA TYR A 60 32.54 3.11 -8.70
C TYR A 60 33.26 4.38 -8.31
N ASP A 61 34.41 4.61 -8.94
CA ASP A 61 35.19 5.84 -8.82
C ASP A 61 35.36 6.45 -10.19
N PHE A 62 35.17 7.76 -10.27
CA PHE A 62 35.38 8.53 -11.49
C PHE A 62 36.42 9.63 -11.23
N PRO A 63 37.73 9.31 -11.25
CA PRO A 63 38.78 10.25 -10.84
C PRO A 63 38.83 11.54 -11.64
N SER A 64 38.55 11.48 -12.95
CA SER A 64 38.51 12.67 -13.82
C SER A 64 37.38 13.63 -13.45
N MET A 65 36.27 13.10 -12.92
CA MET A 65 35.08 13.86 -12.52
C MET A 65 34.99 14.09 -11.00
N LYS A 66 35.91 13.51 -10.23
CA LYS A 66 36.03 13.64 -8.76
C LYS A 66 34.75 13.26 -8.00
N PHE A 67 34.15 12.12 -8.34
CA PHE A 67 33.07 11.54 -7.56
C PHE A 67 33.15 10.01 -7.49
N SER A 68 32.48 9.45 -6.48
CA SER A 68 32.26 8.01 -6.31
C SER A 68 30.77 7.71 -6.22
N LEU A 69 30.38 6.53 -6.67
CA LEU A 69 29.02 6.00 -6.55
C LEU A 69 29.04 4.77 -5.65
N TYR A 70 28.06 4.66 -4.76
CA TYR A 70 27.85 3.51 -3.89
C TYR A 70 26.43 3.00 -4.08
N PHE A 71 26.26 1.79 -4.58
CA PHE A 71 24.95 1.19 -4.80
C PHE A 71 24.58 0.29 -3.63
N LEU A 72 23.47 0.57 -2.96
CA LEU A 72 22.96 -0.20 -1.83
C LEU A 72 21.58 -0.78 -2.12
N ALA A 73 21.30 -1.97 -1.60
CA ALA A 73 19.99 -2.59 -1.68
C ALA A 73 19.79 -3.64 -0.59
N TYR A 74 18.57 -4.14 -0.44
CA TYR A 74 18.27 -5.33 0.35
C TYR A 74 18.49 -6.60 -0.50
N GLU A 75 19.75 -7.02 -0.63
CA GLU A 75 20.17 -8.23 -1.34
C GLU A 75 21.10 -9.08 -0.44
N ASP A 76 21.15 -10.39 -0.68
CA ASP A 76 22.15 -11.24 -0.03
C ASP A 76 23.53 -10.96 -0.64
N LYS A 77 24.51 -10.68 0.22
CA LYS A 77 25.90 -10.48 -0.19
C LYS A 77 26.50 -11.70 -0.91
N ASN A 78 25.96 -12.89 -0.69
CA ASN A 78 26.41 -14.13 -1.34
C ASN A 78 25.99 -14.22 -2.81
N ASP A 79 24.95 -13.47 -3.21
CA ASP A 79 24.46 -13.43 -4.60
C ASP A 79 25.27 -12.44 -5.46
N ILE A 80 26.14 -11.64 -4.84
CA ILE A 80 26.98 -10.66 -5.54
C ILE A 80 28.05 -11.41 -6.35
N PRO A 81 28.05 -11.28 -7.70
CA PRO A 81 29.07 -11.93 -8.53
C PRO A 81 30.49 -11.47 -8.17
N LYS A 82 31.45 -12.39 -8.29
CA LYS A 82 32.87 -12.10 -8.03
C LYS A 82 33.54 -11.41 -9.22
N ASP A 83 33.15 -11.78 -10.44
CA ASP A 83 33.62 -11.10 -11.64
C ASP A 83 33.02 -9.69 -11.70
N ASN A 84 33.85 -8.71 -12.03
CA ASN A 84 33.43 -7.32 -12.00
C ASN A 84 32.43 -6.99 -13.10
N ASN A 85 32.57 -7.56 -14.30
CA ASN A 85 31.63 -7.28 -15.41
C ASN A 85 30.26 -7.90 -15.13
N GLU A 86 30.24 -9.13 -14.62
CA GLU A 86 29.01 -9.77 -14.17
C GLU A 86 28.35 -8.99 -13.03
N ARG A 87 29.14 -8.52 -12.06
CA ARG A 87 28.65 -7.74 -10.92
C ARG A 87 28.04 -6.40 -11.35
N ILE A 88 28.62 -5.74 -12.36
CA ILE A 88 28.07 -4.50 -12.95
C ILE A 88 26.67 -4.78 -13.50
N ALA A 89 26.53 -5.75 -14.41
CA ALA A 89 25.25 -6.09 -15.02
C ALA A 89 24.21 -6.56 -13.99
N TRP A 90 24.66 -7.35 -13.00
CA TRP A 90 23.81 -7.81 -11.90
C TRP A 90 23.31 -6.64 -11.04
N THR A 91 24.18 -5.70 -10.65
CA THR A 91 23.82 -4.55 -9.81
C THR A 91 22.81 -3.64 -10.51
N PHE A 92 23.08 -3.27 -11.77
CA PHE A 92 22.20 -2.41 -12.56
C PHE A 92 20.90 -3.08 -13.04
N SER A 93 20.71 -4.38 -12.75
CA SER A 93 19.44 -5.08 -12.96
C SER A 93 18.65 -5.31 -11.67
N ARG A 94 19.20 -4.95 -10.50
CA ARG A 94 18.45 -4.99 -9.23
C ARG A 94 17.41 -3.88 -9.20
N LYS A 95 16.22 -4.19 -8.68
CA LYS A 95 15.16 -3.20 -8.44
C LYS A 95 15.44 -2.45 -7.14
N ALA A 96 14.94 -1.23 -7.03
CA ALA A 96 14.89 -0.48 -5.77
C ALA A 96 16.25 -0.30 -5.06
N THR A 97 17.32 -0.08 -5.83
CA THR A 97 18.63 0.30 -5.28
C THR A 97 18.64 1.77 -4.86
N VAL A 98 19.51 2.10 -3.90
CA VAL A 98 19.87 3.47 -3.54
C VAL A 98 21.27 3.73 -4.05
N GLU A 99 21.40 4.67 -4.98
CA GLU A 99 22.69 5.16 -5.45
C GLU A 99 23.10 6.35 -4.58
N LEU A 100 24.16 6.21 -3.80
CA LEU A 100 24.76 7.31 -3.05
C LEU A 100 25.90 7.91 -3.86
N THR A 101 25.77 9.18 -4.23
CA THR A 101 26.82 9.91 -4.96
C THR A 101 27.62 10.78 -4.01
N HIS A 102 28.92 10.50 -3.91
CA HIS A 102 29.86 11.28 -3.13
C HIS A 102 30.71 12.15 -4.06
N ASN A 103 30.58 13.46 -3.96
CA ASN A 103 31.50 14.39 -4.62
C ASN A 103 32.72 14.59 -3.72
N TRP A 104 33.92 14.34 -4.24
CA TRP A 104 35.10 14.24 -3.39
C TRP A 104 35.43 15.56 -2.68
N GLY A 105 35.72 15.48 -1.38
CA GLY A 105 36.08 16.61 -0.54
C GLY A 105 34.91 17.26 0.20
N THR A 106 33.65 16.90 -0.12
CA THR A 106 32.48 17.42 0.61
C THR A 106 32.52 17.08 2.10
N GLU A 107 33.10 15.95 2.48
CA GLU A 107 33.27 15.52 3.86
C GLU A 107 34.16 16.46 4.68
N ASN A 108 35.05 17.21 4.03
CA ASN A 108 36.01 18.11 4.67
C ASN A 108 35.59 19.59 4.62
N ASP A 109 34.54 19.93 3.88
CA ASP A 109 34.02 21.31 3.79
C ASP A 109 32.90 21.52 4.82
N GLU A 110 33.19 22.22 5.92
CA GLU A 110 32.22 22.49 6.99
C GLU A 110 30.97 23.26 6.54
N LYS A 111 31.06 24.04 5.45
CA LYS A 111 29.96 24.86 4.94
C LYS A 111 29.07 24.11 3.97
N GLN A 112 29.55 23.00 3.42
CA GLN A 112 28.81 22.21 2.46
C GLN A 112 27.78 21.32 3.18
N ALA A 113 26.53 21.36 2.74
CA ALA A 113 25.49 20.42 3.12
C ALA A 113 24.55 20.20 1.93
N TYR A 114 23.93 19.03 1.84
CA TYR A 114 22.88 18.78 0.85
C TYR A 114 21.52 19.18 1.41
N HIS A 115 20.63 19.60 0.52
CA HIS A 115 19.25 19.94 0.86
C HIS A 115 18.37 18.69 0.74
N ASN A 116 17.58 18.41 1.78
CA ASN A 116 16.74 17.21 1.82
C ASN A 116 15.40 17.34 1.08
N GLY A 117 15.06 18.53 0.58
CA GLY A 117 13.84 18.80 -0.20
C GLY A 117 12.56 19.04 0.62
N ASN A 118 12.61 18.96 1.95
CA ASN A 118 11.43 19.10 2.81
C ASN A 118 11.21 20.53 3.36
N SER A 119 12.17 21.43 3.14
CA SER A 119 12.04 22.89 3.30
C SER A 119 12.05 23.59 1.93
N ASP A 120 11.76 24.89 1.89
CA ASP A 120 11.78 25.64 0.63
C ASP A 120 13.22 25.82 0.10
N PRO A 121 13.51 25.56 -1.19
CA PRO A 121 12.58 25.07 -2.22
C PRO A 121 12.28 23.57 -2.09
N ARG A 122 10.99 23.22 -2.01
CA ARG A 122 10.53 21.82 -1.87
C ARG A 122 10.61 21.06 -3.20
N GLY A 123 10.75 19.73 -3.11
CA GLY A 123 10.80 18.84 -4.26
C GLY A 123 10.77 17.36 -3.84
N PHE A 124 11.93 16.72 -3.81
CA PHE A 124 12.07 15.38 -3.22
C PHE A 124 11.58 15.37 -1.76
N GLY A 125 10.87 14.32 -1.37
CA GLY A 125 10.36 14.15 -0.01
C GLY A 125 11.19 13.15 0.80
N HIS A 126 11.08 11.86 0.44
CA HIS A 126 11.70 10.77 1.18
C HIS A 126 11.80 9.50 0.33
N ILE A 127 12.62 8.56 0.79
CA ILE A 127 12.49 7.14 0.45
C ILE A 127 11.67 6.42 1.52
N GLY A 128 11.11 5.26 1.19
CA GLY A 128 10.29 4.47 2.13
C GLY A 128 10.82 3.05 2.32
N ILE A 129 10.80 2.57 3.56
CA ILE A 129 11.19 1.21 3.94
C ILE A 129 10.00 0.53 4.62
N ALA A 130 9.51 -0.52 3.97
CA ALA A 130 8.49 -1.39 4.54
C ALA A 130 9.12 -2.33 5.57
N VAL A 131 8.54 -2.40 6.76
CA VAL A 131 8.97 -3.26 7.87
C VAL A 131 7.80 -4.06 8.43
N PRO A 132 8.05 -5.25 9.01
CA PRO A 132 6.99 -6.07 9.60
C PRO A 132 6.40 -5.47 10.87
N ASP A 133 7.17 -4.65 11.60
CA ASP A 133 6.73 -3.98 12.84
C ASP A 133 7.45 -2.64 12.99
N VAL A 134 6.71 -1.54 12.82
CA VAL A 134 7.23 -0.17 12.90
C VAL A 134 7.69 0.16 14.32
N ASN A 135 6.98 -0.30 15.35
CA ASN A 135 7.31 0.02 16.74
C ASN A 135 8.61 -0.67 17.16
N LYS A 136 8.76 -1.96 16.81
CA LYS A 136 9.99 -2.71 17.08
C LYS A 136 11.19 -2.13 16.32
N ALA A 137 11.00 -1.76 15.04
CA ALA A 137 12.05 -1.11 14.26
C ALA A 137 12.45 0.23 14.87
N CYS A 138 11.48 1.08 15.22
CA CYS A 138 11.74 2.39 15.83
C CYS A 138 12.41 2.29 17.19
N LYS A 139 12.04 1.33 18.03
CA LYS A 139 12.72 1.10 19.32
C LYS A 139 14.22 0.80 19.11
N ARG A 140 14.56 -0.06 18.15
CA ARG A 140 15.96 -0.31 17.78
C ARG A 140 16.65 0.95 17.26
N PHE A 141 15.97 1.76 16.44
CA PHE A 141 16.53 3.02 15.95
C PHE A 141 16.80 4.01 17.09
N GLU A 142 15.92 4.11 18.08
CA GLU A 142 16.14 4.93 19.29
C GLU A 142 17.35 4.45 20.09
N GLU A 143 17.48 3.13 20.31
CA GLU A 143 18.63 2.52 21.01
C GLU A 143 19.96 2.78 20.29
N LEU A 144 19.92 2.93 18.96
CA LEU A 144 21.08 3.23 18.12
C LEU A 144 21.32 4.74 17.92
N GLY A 145 20.55 5.60 18.59
CA GLY A 145 20.70 7.06 18.53
C GLY A 145 20.28 7.69 17.20
N VAL A 146 19.41 7.03 16.44
CA VAL A 146 18.91 7.56 15.16
C VAL A 146 18.01 8.77 15.38
N LYS A 147 18.15 9.80 14.54
CA LYS A 147 17.33 11.01 14.61
C LYS A 147 15.95 10.77 13.98
N PHE A 148 14.90 11.13 14.70
CA PHE A 148 13.52 11.09 14.23
C PHE A 148 13.03 12.47 13.79
N VAL A 149 12.30 12.49 12.68
CA VAL A 149 11.43 13.61 12.29
C VAL A 149 10.05 13.44 12.93
N LYS A 150 9.56 12.20 12.97
CA LYS A 150 8.26 11.83 13.53
C LYS A 150 8.35 10.42 14.11
N LYS A 151 8.02 10.24 15.40
CA LYS A 151 7.92 8.92 16.01
C LYS A 151 6.64 8.19 15.59
N PRO A 152 6.58 6.85 15.70
CA PRO A 152 5.40 6.07 15.27
C PRO A 152 4.09 6.52 15.93
N ASP A 153 4.16 6.98 17.18
CA ASP A 153 3.02 7.44 17.95
C ASP A 153 2.82 8.95 17.93
N ASP A 154 3.62 9.72 17.18
CA ASP A 154 3.43 11.17 17.08
C ASP A 154 2.34 11.54 16.06
N GLY A 155 1.57 12.58 16.35
CA GLY A 155 0.57 13.13 15.44
C GLY A 155 -0.70 12.28 15.25
N LYS A 156 -1.47 12.60 14.20
CA LYS A 156 -2.77 11.96 13.90
C LYS A 156 -2.62 10.55 13.31
N MET A 157 -1.57 10.33 12.53
CA MET A 157 -1.27 9.04 11.90
C MET A 157 -0.36 8.21 12.81
N LYS A 158 -0.97 7.25 13.50
CA LYS A 158 -0.27 6.29 14.36
C LYS A 158 0.26 5.11 13.54
N GLY A 159 1.38 4.54 13.94
CA GLY A 159 1.99 3.37 13.28
C GLY A 159 2.79 3.71 12.03
N LEU A 160 3.20 4.97 11.87
CA LEU A 160 4.08 5.45 10.80
C LEU A 160 5.16 6.37 11.37
N ALA A 161 6.42 6.18 11.00
CA ALA A 161 7.53 6.99 11.48
C ALA A 161 8.36 7.57 10.34
N PHE A 162 9.09 8.65 10.63
CA PHE A 162 10.11 9.22 9.76
C PHE A 162 11.41 9.39 10.54
N ILE A 163 12.49 8.84 10.01
CA ILE A 163 13.86 9.02 10.51
C ILE A 163 14.68 9.87 9.54
N GLN A 164 15.85 10.33 9.98
CA GLN A 164 16.82 11.00 9.11
C GLN A 164 18.08 10.16 8.94
N ASP A 165 18.61 10.17 7.72
CA ASP A 165 19.98 9.72 7.44
C ASP A 165 21.02 10.79 7.85
N PRO A 166 22.33 10.52 7.73
CA PRO A 166 23.38 11.46 8.12
C PRO A 166 23.35 12.82 7.38
N ASP A 167 22.81 12.85 6.16
CA ASP A 167 22.66 14.05 5.34
C ASP A 167 21.30 14.75 5.59
N GLY A 168 20.44 14.17 6.43
CA GLY A 168 19.15 14.73 6.81
C GLY A 168 18.00 14.37 5.87
N TYR A 169 18.21 13.47 4.90
CA TYR A 169 17.13 12.93 4.06
C TYR A 169 16.14 12.16 4.91
N TRP A 170 14.86 12.34 4.59
CA TRP A 170 13.79 11.67 5.33
C TRP A 170 13.62 10.24 4.80
N ILE A 171 13.42 9.31 5.73
CA ILE A 171 13.14 7.91 5.42
C ILE A 171 11.87 7.51 6.17
N GLU A 172 10.84 7.16 5.40
CA GLU A 172 9.56 6.67 5.91
C GLU A 172 9.71 5.22 6.36
N ILE A 173 9.21 4.90 7.56
CA ILE A 173 9.14 3.54 8.11
C ILE A 173 7.68 3.17 8.24
N LEU A 174 7.25 2.19 7.45
CA LEU A 174 5.85 1.81 7.30
C LEU A 174 5.64 0.31 7.37
N ASN A 175 4.44 -0.12 7.79
CA ASN A 175 4.02 -1.53 7.68
C ASN A 175 2.84 -1.62 6.69
N PRO A 176 3.03 -2.24 5.51
CA PRO A 176 1.99 -2.30 4.47
C PRO A 176 0.66 -2.90 4.96
N ASN A 177 0.71 -3.90 5.84
CA ASN A 177 -0.48 -4.58 6.36
C ASN A 177 -1.31 -3.69 7.30
N HIS A 178 -0.71 -2.62 7.84
CA HIS A 178 -1.37 -1.68 8.74
C HIS A 178 -1.76 -0.38 8.03
N MET A 179 -1.32 -0.18 6.77
CA MET A 179 -1.65 1.01 5.99
C MET A 179 -3.14 1.09 5.59
N SER A 180 -3.82 -0.05 5.44
CA SER A 180 -5.25 -0.10 5.08
C SER A 180 -6.16 0.61 6.09
N ARG A 181 -5.71 0.76 7.34
CA ARG A 181 -6.45 1.45 8.42
C ARG A 181 -6.49 2.96 8.24
N PHE A 182 -5.62 3.54 7.40
CA PHE A 182 -5.65 4.97 7.08
C PHE A 182 -6.79 5.37 6.14
N ARG A 183 -7.35 4.41 5.40
CA ARG A 183 -8.40 4.68 4.39
C ARG A 183 -9.82 4.71 4.95
N TYR A 184 -10.01 4.53 6.26
CA TYR A 184 -11.36 4.48 6.85
C TYR A 184 -11.40 5.01 8.29
N ARG A 185 -11.42 6.34 8.46
CA ARG A 185 -12.17 6.92 9.59
C ARG A 185 -13.59 7.18 9.11
N ARG A 186 -14.56 6.56 9.79
CA ARG A 186 -16.00 6.76 9.59
C ARG A 186 -16.47 8.19 9.87
N ASP A 187 -15.59 9.04 10.36
CA ASP A 187 -15.96 10.31 10.96
C ASP A 187 -16.00 11.46 9.94
N ASP A 188 -15.35 11.32 8.78
CA ASP A 188 -15.17 12.41 7.80
C ASP A 188 -16.18 12.40 6.63
N VAL A 189 -16.96 11.34 6.48
CA VAL A 189 -18.06 11.29 5.50
C VAL A 189 -19.29 10.85 6.27
N GLY A 190 -20.28 11.73 6.39
CA GLY A 190 -21.56 11.43 7.04
C GLY A 190 -22.13 10.13 6.47
N ALA A 191 -21.87 9.02 7.17
CA ALA A 191 -22.24 7.70 6.69
C ALA A 191 -23.76 7.65 6.62
N PRO A 192 -24.37 7.35 5.46
CA PRO A 192 -25.80 7.15 5.41
C PRO A 192 -26.14 6.03 6.38
N ASN A 193 -27.04 6.32 7.32
CA ASN A 193 -27.54 5.40 8.32
C ASN A 193 -27.77 4.03 7.67
N ALA A 194 -27.18 2.96 8.20
CA ALA A 194 -27.33 1.60 7.67
C ALA A 194 -28.82 1.22 7.48
N ARG A 195 -29.75 1.82 8.25
CA ARG A 195 -31.20 1.70 8.03
C ARG A 195 -31.68 2.28 6.70
N ALA A 196 -31.12 3.39 6.23
CA ALA A 196 -31.50 4.03 4.98
C ALA A 196 -31.06 3.22 3.75
N VAL A 197 -29.86 2.62 3.80
CA VAL A 197 -29.35 1.73 2.74
C VAL A 197 -30.17 0.44 2.69
N VAL A 198 -30.45 -0.17 3.85
CA VAL A 198 -31.32 -1.36 3.93
C VAL A 198 -32.73 -1.04 3.43
N ALA A 199 -33.31 0.12 3.78
CA ALA A 199 -34.64 0.52 3.30
C ALA A 199 -34.68 0.67 1.77
N ARG A 200 -33.64 1.24 1.15
CA ARG A 200 -33.54 1.45 -0.31
C ARG A 200 -33.39 0.13 -1.06
N VAL A 201 -32.61 -0.81 -0.53
CA VAL A 201 -32.48 -2.16 -1.11
C VAL A 201 -33.79 -2.94 -0.97
N THR A 202 -34.48 -2.80 0.16
CA THR A 202 -35.77 -3.49 0.41
C THR A 202 -36.88 -2.94 -0.51
N SER A 203 -36.90 -1.64 -0.79
CA SER A 203 -37.87 -1.04 -1.71
C SER A 203 -37.66 -1.45 -3.17
N VAL A 204 -36.40 -1.63 -3.60
CA VAL A 204 -36.07 -2.08 -4.96
C VAL A 204 -36.47 -3.54 -5.17
N LEU A 205 -36.29 -4.39 -4.15
CA LEU A 205 -36.72 -5.79 -4.21
C LEU A 205 -38.25 -5.94 -4.19
N ALA A 206 -38.97 -5.09 -3.43
CA ALA A 206 -40.43 -5.09 -3.39
C ALA A 206 -41.10 -4.57 -4.69
N ALA A 207 -40.37 -3.84 -5.53
CA ALA A 207 -40.88 -3.27 -6.78
C ALA A 207 -40.77 -4.20 -7.99
N THR A 208 -40.30 -5.45 -7.82
CA THR A 208 -40.27 -6.43 -8.92
C THR A 208 -41.64 -7.11 -9.07
N PRO A 209 -42.32 -7.02 -10.24
CA PRO A 209 -43.60 -7.67 -10.41
C PRO A 209 -43.42 -9.19 -10.47
N GLU A 210 -44.18 -9.94 -9.69
CA GLU A 210 -44.30 -11.38 -9.85
C GLU A 210 -44.81 -11.69 -11.27
N ARG A 211 -43.93 -12.19 -12.14
CA ARG A 211 -44.38 -12.79 -13.41
C ARG A 211 -45.05 -14.12 -13.13
N HIS A 212 -46.36 -14.10 -12.91
CA HIS A 212 -47.21 -15.27 -12.93
C HIS A 212 -47.32 -15.82 -14.36
N GLY A 213 -46.45 -16.76 -14.71
CA GLY A 213 -46.57 -17.55 -15.94
C GLY A 213 -47.62 -18.64 -15.80
N ARG A 214 -48.86 -18.39 -16.26
CA ARG A 214 -49.85 -19.47 -16.50
C ARG A 214 -49.37 -20.34 -17.65
N ARG A 215 -48.98 -21.59 -17.39
CA ARG A 215 -49.02 -22.67 -18.39
C ARG A 215 -50.24 -23.54 -18.12
N ARG A 216 -51.15 -23.61 -19.09
CA ARG A 216 -52.20 -24.63 -19.17
C ARG A 216 -51.58 -25.93 -19.69
N GLY A 217 -51.86 -27.03 -19.02
CA GLY A 217 -51.52 -28.39 -19.46
C GLY A 217 -51.77 -29.35 -18.30
N GLY A 218 -52.82 -30.17 -18.43
CA GLY A 218 -53.30 -31.05 -17.37
C GLY A 218 -52.38 -32.24 -17.08
N GLY A 219 -52.56 -32.80 -15.88
CA GLY A 219 -52.04 -34.12 -15.52
C GLY A 219 -51.18 -34.11 -14.26
N GLY A 220 -51.82 -34.16 -13.09
CA GLY A 220 -51.28 -34.70 -11.83
C GLY A 220 -50.03 -34.06 -11.21
N VAL A 221 -49.76 -34.44 -9.95
CA VAL A 221 -48.50 -34.34 -9.19
C VAL A 221 -48.58 -33.47 -7.92
N VAL A 222 -48.72 -34.21 -6.80
CA VAL A 222 -47.95 -34.16 -5.54
C VAL A 222 -47.52 -32.77 -5.04
N LEU A 223 -48.09 -32.38 -3.90
CA LEU A 223 -47.61 -31.29 -3.05
C LEU A 223 -46.22 -31.65 -2.49
N LEU A 224 -45.15 -31.19 -3.13
CA LEU A 224 -43.81 -31.20 -2.55
C LEU A 224 -43.49 -29.76 -2.09
N GLN A 225 -43.49 -29.52 -0.77
CA GLN A 225 -42.89 -28.32 -0.18
C GLN A 225 -41.41 -28.28 -0.55
N ARG A 226 -41.05 -27.60 -1.63
CA ARG A 226 -39.66 -27.32 -2.00
C ARG A 226 -39.20 -26.05 -1.28
N SER A 227 -38.34 -26.21 -0.28
CA SER A 227 -37.48 -25.15 0.22
C SER A 227 -36.60 -24.63 -0.92
N TYR A 228 -36.86 -23.41 -1.39
CA TYR A 228 -35.97 -22.73 -2.31
C TYR A 228 -34.73 -22.23 -1.56
N ARG A 229 -33.63 -23.00 -1.64
CA ARG A 229 -32.29 -22.44 -1.47
C ARG A 229 -32.07 -21.46 -2.62
N CYS A 230 -32.16 -20.17 -2.34
CA CYS A 230 -31.79 -19.14 -3.30
C CYS A 230 -30.26 -19.05 -3.32
N SER A 231 -29.63 -19.81 -4.21
CA SER A 231 -28.25 -19.55 -4.63
C SER A 231 -28.29 -18.28 -5.48
N ILE A 232 -27.97 -17.14 -4.90
CA ILE A 232 -27.82 -15.89 -5.64
C ILE A 232 -26.60 -16.07 -6.57
N ASN A 233 -26.87 -16.28 -7.85
CA ASN A 233 -25.84 -16.34 -8.87
C ASN A 233 -25.35 -14.90 -9.09
N ILE A 234 -24.11 -14.60 -8.64
CA ILE A 234 -23.47 -13.27 -8.66
C ILE A 234 -23.45 -12.65 -10.07
N SER A 235 -23.61 -13.47 -11.11
CA SER A 235 -23.73 -13.04 -12.50
C SER A 235 -24.96 -12.16 -12.80
N TRP A 236 -26.02 -12.19 -11.99
CA TRP A 236 -27.19 -11.31 -12.17
C TRP A 236 -27.02 -9.88 -11.62
N LEU A 237 -26.01 -9.62 -10.79
CA LEU A 237 -25.73 -8.28 -10.25
C LEU A 237 -25.03 -7.34 -11.25
N PHE A 238 -24.63 -7.85 -12.42
CA PHE A 238 -23.88 -7.09 -13.41
C PHE A 238 -24.75 -6.22 -14.35
N TRP A 239 -26.08 -6.31 -14.28
CA TRP A 239 -26.99 -5.65 -15.24
C TRP A 239 -27.93 -4.57 -14.67
N LEU A 240 -27.67 -4.08 -13.45
CA LEU A 240 -28.35 -2.89 -12.94
C LEU A 240 -27.56 -1.64 -13.33
N GLN A 241 -28.04 -0.95 -14.37
CA GLN A 241 -27.61 0.42 -14.68
C GLN A 241 -27.95 1.33 -13.49
N GLY A 242 -26.96 2.09 -12.99
CA GLY A 242 -27.18 3.13 -11.97
C GLY A 242 -26.52 2.93 -10.60
N VAL A 243 -25.72 1.87 -10.38
CA VAL A 243 -25.01 1.64 -9.10
C VAL A 243 -23.49 1.83 -9.29
N ASN A 244 -22.89 2.78 -8.56
CA ASN A 244 -21.45 3.06 -8.60
C ASN A 244 -20.65 1.85 -8.03
N ILE A 245 -19.43 1.65 -8.50
CA ILE A 245 -18.48 0.59 -8.10
C ILE A 245 -18.33 0.48 -6.58
N SER A 246 -18.31 1.60 -5.85
CA SER A 246 -18.21 1.62 -4.38
C SER A 246 -19.39 0.91 -3.68
N GLU A 247 -20.62 1.12 -4.18
CA GLU A 247 -21.82 0.45 -3.68
C GLU A 247 -21.85 -1.04 -4.05
N ARG A 248 -21.24 -1.41 -5.19
CA ARG A 248 -21.10 -2.83 -5.61
C ARG A 248 -20.17 -3.60 -4.68
N TYR A 249 -19.03 -3.01 -4.29
CA TYR A 249 -18.11 -3.62 -3.33
C TYR A 249 -18.78 -3.80 -1.95
N TYR A 250 -19.54 -2.81 -1.49
CA TYR A 250 -20.24 -2.86 -0.21
C TYR A 250 -21.36 -3.92 -0.19
N MET A 251 -22.05 -4.14 -1.31
CA MET A 251 -23.04 -5.22 -1.42
C MET A 251 -22.41 -6.61 -1.37
N VAL A 252 -21.25 -6.80 -1.99
CA VAL A 252 -20.52 -8.08 -1.93
C VAL A 252 -20.07 -8.40 -0.51
N GLU A 253 -19.57 -7.41 0.24
CA GLU A 253 -19.21 -7.60 1.67
C GLU A 253 -20.42 -7.88 2.56
N CYS A 254 -21.54 -7.15 2.37
CA CYS A 254 -22.76 -7.38 3.16
C CYS A 254 -23.35 -8.78 2.94
N VAL A 255 -23.33 -9.27 1.69
CA VAL A 255 -23.80 -10.63 1.36
C VAL A 255 -22.88 -11.68 1.99
N ASN A 256 -21.56 -11.48 1.93
CA ASN A 256 -20.59 -12.39 2.55
C ASN A 256 -20.70 -12.42 4.08
N LEU A 257 -20.97 -11.28 4.72
CA LEU A 257 -21.21 -11.20 6.17
C LEU A 257 -22.52 -11.89 6.58
N SER A 258 -23.59 -11.71 5.82
CA SER A 258 -24.89 -12.38 6.07
C SER A 258 -24.80 -13.91 5.90
N LEU A 259 -24.05 -14.38 4.90
CA LEU A 259 -23.79 -15.81 4.69
C LEU A 259 -22.94 -16.43 5.81
N LYS A 260 -21.93 -15.71 6.32
CA LYS A 260 -21.16 -16.13 7.51
C LYS A 260 -22.01 -16.18 8.78
N GLN A 261 -22.92 -15.22 8.98
CA GLN A 261 -23.82 -15.23 10.14
C GLN A 261 -24.81 -16.40 10.09
N LYS A 262 -25.32 -16.74 8.90
CA LYS A 262 -26.19 -17.92 8.71
C LYS A 262 -25.44 -19.26 8.81
N SER A 263 -24.15 -19.32 8.50
CA SER A 263 -23.37 -20.55 8.70
C SER A 263 -23.07 -20.80 10.19
N LEU A 264 -22.82 -19.73 10.95
CA LEU A 264 -22.60 -19.80 12.40
C LEU A 264 -23.86 -20.20 13.18
N SER A 265 -25.06 -19.86 12.72
CA SER A 265 -26.32 -20.25 13.36
C SER A 265 -26.84 -21.64 13.00
N MET A 266 -26.20 -22.34 12.05
CA MET A 266 -26.54 -23.72 11.67
C MET A 266 -25.66 -24.79 12.32
N ILE A 267 -24.74 -24.42 13.23
CA ILE A 267 -23.94 -25.38 13.99
C ILE A 267 -24.74 -25.79 15.24
N PRO A 268 -25.26 -27.04 15.34
CA PRO A 268 -25.95 -27.48 16.55
C PRO A 268 -24.96 -27.63 17.72
N PRO A 269 -25.40 -27.37 18.97
CA PRO A 269 -24.53 -27.52 20.14
C PRO A 269 -24.09 -28.99 20.29
N GLN A 270 -22.79 -29.22 20.44
CA GLN A 270 -22.27 -30.55 20.79
C GLN A 270 -22.69 -30.89 22.23
N ARG A 271 -23.27 -32.08 22.42
CA ARG A 271 -23.60 -32.60 23.75
C ARG A 271 -22.30 -32.96 24.49
N PRO A 272 -22.20 -32.71 25.82
CA PRO A 272 -21.08 -33.19 26.61
C PRO A 272 -21.10 -34.73 26.72
N LEU A 273 -19.95 -35.36 26.52
CA LEU A 273 -19.70 -36.77 26.79
C LEU A 273 -19.82 -37.03 28.30
N GLN A 274 -20.76 -37.88 28.70
CA GLN A 274 -20.85 -38.45 30.04
C GLN A 274 -19.97 -39.71 30.09
N CYS A 275 -18.98 -39.72 30.98
CA CYS A 275 -18.22 -40.91 31.32
C CYS A 275 -19.08 -41.84 32.20
N TYR A 276 -19.11 -43.12 31.85
CA TYR A 276 -19.37 -44.26 32.74
C TYR A 276 -18.21 -45.23 32.62
#